data_AF-A0A4R2DMX6-F1
#
_entry.id   AF-A0A4R2DMX6-F1
#
_cell.length_a   1.000
_cell.length_b   1.000
_cell.length_c   1.000
_cell.angle_alpha   90.00
_cell.angle_beta   90.00
_cell.angle_gamma   90.00
#
_symmetry.space_group_name_H-M   'P 1'
#
loop_
_entity.id
_entity.type
_entity.pdbx_description
1 polymer ?
#
loop_
_entity_poly.entity_id
_entity_poly.type
_entity_poly.pdbx_seq_one_letter_code
_entity_poly.pdbx_strand_id
1 'polypeptide(L)'
;MKHPTTGKTIIVIVTAALTFTTGACATPDPVPTPPEPEQVSFAALDADAKLMSHRWNAPDGVSLDSRELQAVRSYIESASTYDHTADRASVHPGFWDVRTQWETTPIPEYGTVYHHILLIEPSVHIGEPVTEVLVCSDYMNTAISTKYAWIRIHTMRYTPLRIRLSTDGPATTPALDYEHRLPYPTWNVFEGLEIERADGDRGSKRPMWTICDEDMPGYNPEAPQEEELPAAPVVEPFYPGWPTLLDEHP
;
A
#
# COMPACT_ATOMS: atom_id res chain seq x y z
N MET A 1 6.82 27.86 61.95
CA MET A 1 5.78 28.76 62.52
C MET A 1 5.27 29.68 61.43
N LYS A 2 3.94 29.91 61.38
CA LYS A 2 3.15 30.75 60.44
C LYS A 2 3.05 30.19 59.01
N HIS A 3 1.99 29.43 58.70
CA HIS A 3 0.58 29.77 58.37
C HIS A 3 0.36 30.23 56.91
N PRO A 4 -0.55 29.56 56.17
CA PRO A 4 -0.95 29.89 54.80
C PRO A 4 -2.10 30.92 54.77
N THR A 5 -2.20 31.70 53.70
CA THR A 5 -3.30 32.65 53.49
C THR A 5 -4.21 32.19 52.36
N THR A 6 -5.44 31.91 52.76
CA THR A 6 -6.62 31.49 51.99
C THR A 6 -7.10 32.59 51.03
N GLY A 7 -7.24 32.26 49.73
CA GLY A 7 -7.99 33.06 48.76
C GLY A 7 -9.47 32.71 48.81
N LYS A 8 -10.32 33.70 49.12
CA LYS A 8 -11.78 33.56 49.28
C LYS A 8 -12.52 33.62 47.95
N THR A 9 -13.42 32.67 47.76
CA THR A 9 -14.51 32.64 46.79
C THR A 9 -15.50 33.78 47.04
N ILE A 10 -15.83 34.56 46.01
CA ILE A 10 -16.95 35.51 46.02
C ILE A 10 -18.08 34.86 45.22
N ILE A 11 -19.18 34.60 45.92
CA ILE A 11 -20.46 34.15 45.35
C ILE A 11 -21.27 35.42 45.07
N VAL A 12 -21.64 35.65 43.82
CA VAL A 12 -22.61 36.67 43.43
C VAL A 12 -23.97 35.99 43.25
N ILE A 13 -24.90 36.30 44.14
CA ILE A 13 -26.31 35.91 44.03
C ILE A 13 -27.01 36.99 43.21
N VAL A 14 -27.51 36.63 42.03
CA VAL A 14 -28.45 37.46 41.26
C VAL A 14 -29.81 36.79 41.29
N THR A 15 -30.71 37.39 42.06
CA THR A 15 -32.13 37.10 42.08
C THR A 15 -32.77 37.77 40.86
N ALA A 16 -33.31 36.98 39.93
CA ALA A 16 -34.12 37.50 38.82
C ALA A 16 -35.48 36.79 38.78
N ALA A 17 -36.52 37.61 38.73
CA ALA A 17 -37.91 37.27 38.92
C ALA A 17 -38.48 36.38 37.80
N LEU A 18 -39.34 35.44 38.20
CA LEU A 18 -40.21 34.68 37.30
C LEU A 18 -41.26 35.60 36.69
N THR A 19 -41.31 35.61 35.35
CA THR A 19 -42.49 35.97 34.56
C THR A 19 -42.96 34.71 33.85
N PHE A 20 -44.15 34.23 34.21
CA PHE A 20 -44.82 33.14 33.51
C PHE A 20 -45.49 33.69 32.25
N THR A 21 -44.99 33.30 31.08
CA THR A 21 -45.72 33.40 29.81
C THR A 21 -46.12 32.00 29.36
N THR A 22 -47.42 31.75 29.32
CA THR A 22 -48.03 30.57 28.69
C THR A 22 -47.87 30.68 27.17
N GLY A 23 -46.82 30.06 26.65
CA GLY A 23 -46.60 29.84 25.21
C GLY A 23 -46.95 28.40 24.87
N ALA A 24 -47.74 28.21 23.80
CA ALA A 24 -48.15 26.91 23.29
C ALA A 24 -46.94 25.98 23.06
N CYS A 25 -47.12 24.68 23.33
CA CYS A 25 -46.14 23.64 23.00
C CYS A 25 -45.93 23.60 21.48
N ALA A 26 -44.93 24.32 20.99
CA ALA A 26 -44.31 23.99 19.72
C ALA A 26 -43.45 22.75 19.96
N THR A 27 -43.74 21.68 19.25
CA THR A 27 -42.84 20.54 19.10
C THR A 27 -41.46 21.08 18.73
N PRO A 28 -40.37 20.71 19.41
CA PRO A 28 -39.05 21.15 18.98
C PRO A 28 -38.84 20.69 17.54
N ASP A 29 -38.48 21.64 16.68
CA ASP A 29 -38.04 21.30 15.32
C ASP A 29 -36.97 20.21 15.43
N PRO A 30 -37.03 19.16 14.60
CA PRO A 30 -35.99 18.15 14.61
C PRO A 30 -34.65 18.87 14.42
N VAL A 31 -33.75 18.69 15.40
CA VAL A 31 -32.38 19.17 15.27
C VAL A 31 -31.88 18.64 13.94
N PRO A 32 -31.46 19.49 12.99
CA PRO A 32 -30.95 19.01 11.72
C PRO A 32 -29.78 18.09 12.04
N THR A 33 -29.96 16.81 11.72
CA THR A 33 -28.87 15.84 11.77
C THR A 33 -27.75 16.46 10.93
N PRO A 34 -26.53 16.62 11.48
CA PRO A 34 -25.39 17.00 10.65
C PRO A 34 -25.40 16.08 9.43
N PRO A 35 -25.22 16.58 8.20
CA PRO A 35 -25.09 15.69 7.07
C PRO A 35 -24.07 14.63 7.46
N GLU A 36 -24.49 13.37 7.40
CA GLU A 36 -23.59 12.24 7.55
C GLU A 36 -22.40 12.56 6.65
N PRO A 37 -21.16 12.59 7.18
CA PRO A 37 -20.01 12.93 6.37
C PRO A 37 -20.08 12.03 5.15
N GLU A 38 -20.22 12.63 3.96
CA GLU A 38 -20.16 11.87 2.72
C GLU A 38 -18.88 11.06 2.80
N GLN A 39 -19.05 9.76 2.94
CA GLN A 39 -17.95 8.82 2.91
C GLN A 39 -17.41 8.95 1.50
N VAL A 40 -16.34 9.71 1.34
CA VAL A 40 -15.61 9.82 0.08
C VAL A 40 -15.25 8.38 -0.26
N SER A 41 -15.92 7.81 -1.27
CA SER A 41 -15.70 6.42 -1.64
C SER A 41 -14.23 6.29 -1.98
N PHE A 42 -13.54 5.40 -1.28
CA PHE A 42 -12.17 5.10 -1.58
C PHE A 42 -12.06 4.67 -3.04
N ALA A 43 -11.03 5.17 -3.71
CA ALA A 43 -10.71 4.84 -5.09
C ALA A 43 -10.59 3.32 -5.22
N ALA A 44 -11.36 2.71 -6.13
CA ALA A 44 -11.11 1.33 -6.52
C ALA A 44 -9.68 1.21 -7.11
N LEU A 45 -9.18 -0.02 -7.23
CA LEU A 45 -7.84 -0.30 -7.74
C LEU A 45 -7.57 0.38 -9.10
N ASP A 46 -8.62 0.64 -9.88
CA ASP A 46 -8.59 1.41 -11.13
C ASP A 46 -8.22 2.89 -10.97
N ALA A 47 -8.54 3.50 -9.82
CA ALA A 47 -8.27 4.89 -9.51
C ALA A 47 -6.91 5.08 -8.83
N ASP A 48 -6.44 4.10 -8.04
CA ASP A 48 -5.03 4.06 -7.60
C ASP A 48 -4.09 3.84 -8.79
N ALA A 49 -4.46 2.94 -9.73
CA ALA A 49 -3.71 2.70 -10.97
C ALA A 49 -3.59 3.93 -11.89
N LYS A 50 -4.37 5.01 -11.66
CA LYS A 50 -4.24 6.29 -12.37
C LYS A 50 -3.20 7.21 -11.73
N LEU A 51 -2.87 7.00 -10.46
CA LEU A 51 -1.90 7.79 -9.70
C LEU A 51 -0.53 7.10 -9.71
N MET A 52 -0.53 5.78 -9.63
CA MET A 52 0.67 4.96 -9.55
C MET A 52 0.58 3.77 -10.48
N SER A 53 1.67 3.44 -11.17
CA SER A 53 1.77 2.19 -11.92
C SER A 53 2.97 1.36 -11.49
N HIS A 54 2.86 0.05 -11.68
CA HIS A 54 3.87 -0.93 -11.28
C HIS A 54 4.44 -1.60 -12.53
N ARG A 55 5.77 -1.63 -12.64
CA ARG A 55 6.49 -2.31 -13.72
C ARG A 55 7.36 -3.41 -13.16
N TRP A 56 7.39 -4.56 -13.82
CA TRP A 56 8.09 -5.73 -13.31
C TRP A 56 9.19 -6.18 -14.25
N ASN A 57 10.37 -6.43 -13.69
CA ASN A 57 11.50 -7.03 -14.37
C ASN A 57 11.93 -8.29 -13.61
N ALA A 58 12.32 -9.32 -14.36
CA ALA A 58 12.88 -10.55 -13.83
C ALA A 58 14.09 -10.99 -14.66
N PRO A 59 14.99 -11.83 -14.10
CA PRO A 59 16.11 -12.37 -14.83
C PRO A 59 15.65 -13.30 -15.97
N ASP A 60 16.51 -13.53 -16.95
CA ASP A 60 16.22 -14.44 -18.06
C ASP A 60 15.81 -15.83 -17.56
N GLY A 61 14.76 -16.38 -18.17
CA GLY A 61 14.21 -17.69 -17.82
C GLY A 61 13.29 -17.71 -16.59
N VAL A 62 13.11 -16.57 -15.90
CA VAL A 62 12.13 -16.43 -14.81
C VAL A 62 10.80 -15.95 -15.38
N SER A 63 9.75 -16.77 -15.24
CA SER A 63 8.40 -16.42 -15.69
C SER A 63 7.66 -15.63 -14.63
N LEU A 64 7.41 -14.33 -14.87
CA LEU A 64 6.53 -13.49 -14.03
C LEU A 64 5.07 -13.98 -13.99
N ASP A 65 4.70 -14.91 -14.86
CA ASP A 65 3.40 -15.57 -14.90
C ASP A 65 3.39 -16.91 -14.16
N SER A 66 4.51 -17.33 -13.55
CA SER A 66 4.46 -18.48 -12.63
C SER A 66 3.53 -18.17 -11.46
N ARG A 67 2.92 -19.21 -10.90
CA ARG A 67 1.97 -19.04 -9.79
C ARG A 67 2.59 -18.29 -8.61
N GLU A 68 3.79 -18.69 -8.22
CA GLU A 68 4.52 -18.09 -7.11
C GLU A 68 4.82 -16.62 -7.38
N LEU A 69 5.22 -16.28 -8.61
CA LEU A 69 5.53 -14.89 -8.95
C LEU A 69 4.30 -14.02 -9.15
N GLN A 70 3.18 -14.57 -9.62
CA GLN A 70 1.91 -13.84 -9.60
C GLN A 70 1.51 -13.46 -8.17
N ALA A 71 1.71 -14.35 -7.20
CA ALA A 71 1.42 -14.09 -5.81
C ALA A 71 2.40 -13.07 -5.19
N VAL A 72 3.70 -13.14 -5.51
CA VAL A 72 4.69 -12.12 -5.12
C VAL A 72 4.29 -10.75 -5.64
N ARG A 73 3.97 -10.65 -6.93
CA ARG A 73 3.61 -9.39 -7.56
C ARG A 73 2.38 -8.80 -6.90
N SER A 74 1.36 -9.62 -6.72
CA SER A 74 0.11 -9.22 -6.09
C SER A 74 0.31 -8.81 -4.63
N TYR A 75 1.21 -9.47 -3.90
CA TYR A 75 1.55 -9.05 -2.54
C TYR A 75 2.19 -7.65 -2.51
N ILE A 76 3.16 -7.40 -3.38
CA ILE A 76 3.90 -6.12 -3.42
C ILE A 76 3.00 -4.98 -3.88
N GLU A 77 2.24 -5.17 -4.96
CA GLU A 77 1.28 -4.20 -5.47
C GLU A 77 0.21 -3.88 -4.41
N SER A 78 -0.41 -4.91 -3.81
CA SER A 78 -1.42 -4.71 -2.75
C SER A 78 -0.86 -4.01 -1.52
N ALA A 79 0.37 -4.35 -1.11
CA ALA A 79 1.01 -3.69 0.02
C ALA A 79 1.29 -2.21 -0.29
N SER A 80 1.77 -1.90 -1.50
CA SER A 80 2.02 -0.54 -1.95
C SER A 80 0.72 0.27 -2.03
N THR A 81 -0.29 -0.24 -2.73
CA THR A 81 -1.59 0.42 -2.87
C THR A 81 -2.25 0.65 -1.52
N TYR A 82 -2.19 -0.32 -0.60
CA TYR A 82 -2.72 -0.09 0.74
C TYR A 82 -1.91 0.96 1.52
N ASP A 83 -0.57 0.92 1.44
CA ASP A 83 0.27 1.90 2.12
C ASP A 83 -0.02 3.34 1.62
N HIS A 84 -0.60 3.51 0.42
CA HIS A 84 -0.97 4.81 -0.15
C HIS A 84 -2.44 5.21 0.06
N THR A 85 -3.35 4.24 0.12
CA THR A 85 -4.79 4.50 0.17
C THR A 85 -5.42 4.22 1.54
N ALA A 86 -4.80 3.36 2.35
CA ALA A 86 -5.36 2.72 3.53
C ALA A 86 -6.74 2.04 3.28
N ASP A 87 -7.06 1.74 2.02
CA ASP A 87 -8.32 1.11 1.64
C ASP A 87 -8.16 -0.41 1.51
N ARG A 88 -9.03 -1.15 2.17
CA ARG A 88 -9.04 -2.61 2.07
C ARG A 88 -9.64 -3.13 0.77
N ALA A 89 -10.39 -2.31 0.04
CA ALA A 89 -11.00 -2.67 -1.23
C ALA A 89 -10.07 -2.44 -2.44
N SER A 90 -8.98 -1.70 -2.25
CA SER A 90 -7.99 -1.38 -3.28
C SER A 90 -6.87 -2.43 -3.43
N VAL A 91 -6.99 -3.59 -2.76
CA VAL A 91 -5.98 -4.67 -2.79
C VAL A 91 -6.51 -5.92 -3.49
N HIS A 92 -5.60 -6.79 -3.94
CA HIS A 92 -5.98 -8.03 -4.62
C HIS A 92 -6.73 -9.00 -3.69
N PRO A 93 -7.65 -9.82 -4.22
CA PRO A 93 -8.37 -10.82 -3.43
C PRO A 93 -7.42 -11.76 -2.67
N GLY A 94 -7.70 -11.99 -1.39
CA GLY A 94 -6.90 -12.85 -0.50
C GLY A 94 -5.66 -12.19 0.13
N PHE A 95 -5.33 -10.95 -0.24
CA PHE A 95 -4.17 -10.25 0.33
C PHE A 95 -4.21 -10.16 1.87
N TRP A 96 -5.41 -9.98 2.43
CA TRP A 96 -5.60 -9.86 3.89
C TRP A 96 -5.31 -11.15 4.66
N ASP A 97 -5.34 -12.31 3.99
CA ASP A 97 -5.06 -13.60 4.61
C ASP A 97 -3.56 -13.84 4.76
N VAL A 98 -2.74 -13.17 3.94
CA VAL A 98 -1.26 -13.33 3.90
C VAL A 98 -0.49 -12.13 4.43
N ARG A 99 -1.15 -10.98 4.66
CA ARG A 99 -0.47 -9.78 5.13
C ARG A 99 -0.24 -9.82 6.65
N THR A 100 1.01 -9.62 7.06
CA THR A 100 1.33 -9.31 8.47
C THR A 100 0.86 -7.90 8.82
N GLN A 101 0.13 -7.77 9.93
CA GLN A 101 -0.57 -6.53 10.29
C GLN A 101 0.42 -5.40 10.63
N TRP A 102 0.30 -4.28 9.91
CA TRP A 102 0.74 -2.97 10.36
C TRP A 102 -0.29 -1.92 9.93
N GLU A 103 -0.60 -1.00 10.83
CA GLU A 103 -1.34 0.21 10.45
C GLU A 103 -0.33 1.20 9.86
N THR A 104 -0.68 1.79 8.72
CA THR A 104 0.15 2.81 8.05
C THR A 104 -0.69 4.06 7.87
N THR A 105 -0.06 5.21 8.04
CA THR A 105 -0.66 6.48 7.61
C THR A 105 -0.50 6.55 6.10
N PRO A 106 -1.59 6.69 5.32
CA PRO A 106 -1.50 6.71 3.87
C PRO A 106 -0.68 7.90 3.38
N ILE A 107 0.27 7.63 2.48
CA ILE A 107 1.07 8.64 1.79
C ILE A 107 0.81 8.50 0.29
N PRO A 108 -0.03 9.36 -0.32
CA PRO A 108 -0.32 9.26 -1.75
C PRO A 108 0.91 9.60 -2.59
N GLU A 109 1.50 8.60 -3.22
CA GLU A 109 2.56 8.74 -4.20
C GLU A 109 2.01 8.71 -5.62
N TYR A 110 2.70 9.41 -6.52
CA TYR A 110 2.38 9.51 -7.93
C TYR A 110 3.56 9.02 -8.75
N GLY A 111 3.32 8.38 -9.89
CA GLY A 111 4.35 8.02 -10.86
C GLY A 111 4.40 6.53 -11.15
N THR A 112 5.59 6.01 -11.45
CA THR A 112 5.80 4.61 -11.82
C THR A 112 6.87 3.98 -10.93
N VAL A 113 6.56 2.84 -10.30
CA VAL A 113 7.55 2.05 -9.56
C VAL A 113 8.03 0.90 -10.40
N TYR A 114 9.35 0.71 -10.41
CA TYR A 114 9.99 -0.40 -11.09
C TYR A 114 10.41 -1.46 -10.08
N HIS A 115 9.78 -2.62 -10.17
CA HIS A 115 10.09 -3.79 -9.36
C HIS A 115 11.03 -4.72 -10.12
N HIS A 116 12.06 -5.18 -9.42
CA HIS A 116 13.06 -6.09 -9.94
C HIS A 116 13.13 -7.32 -9.05
N ILE A 117 12.88 -8.48 -9.63
CA ILE A 117 13.18 -9.75 -8.96
C ILE A 117 14.67 -9.99 -9.14
N LEU A 118 15.44 -9.93 -8.05
CA LEU A 118 16.90 -10.12 -8.11
C LEU A 118 17.36 -11.45 -7.51
N LEU A 119 16.49 -12.14 -6.78
CA LEU A 119 16.78 -13.44 -6.21
C LEU A 119 15.54 -14.32 -6.23
N ILE A 120 15.70 -15.56 -6.67
CA ILE A 120 14.76 -16.66 -6.46
C ILE A 120 15.59 -17.88 -6.10
N GLU A 121 15.45 -18.40 -4.89
CA GLU A 121 16.18 -19.59 -4.48
C GLU A 121 15.40 -20.49 -3.52
N PRO A 122 15.60 -21.81 -3.59
CA PRO A 122 15.20 -22.71 -2.52
C PRO A 122 15.95 -22.40 -1.22
N SER A 123 15.23 -22.37 -0.10
CA SER A 123 15.74 -22.16 1.25
C SER A 123 15.00 -23.08 2.23
N VAL A 124 15.36 -23.00 3.52
CA VAL A 124 14.69 -23.72 4.60
C VAL A 124 14.35 -22.73 5.71
N HIS A 125 13.07 -22.60 6.04
CA HIS A 125 12.59 -21.77 7.14
C HIS A 125 11.88 -22.64 8.18
N ILE A 126 12.35 -22.59 9.44
CA ILE A 126 11.81 -23.39 10.56
C ILE A 126 11.73 -24.90 10.21
N GLY A 127 12.72 -25.39 9.45
CA GLY A 127 12.80 -26.80 9.05
C GLY A 127 11.93 -27.18 7.84
N GLU A 128 11.23 -26.23 7.24
CA GLU A 128 10.39 -26.44 6.06
C GLU A 128 11.00 -25.85 4.79
N PRO A 129 10.84 -26.51 3.63
CA PRO A 129 11.30 -25.97 2.35
C PRO A 129 10.47 -24.75 1.96
N VAL A 130 11.15 -23.66 1.62
CA VAL A 130 10.54 -22.42 1.13
C VAL A 130 11.27 -21.94 -0.11
N THR A 131 10.62 -21.11 -0.92
CA THR A 131 11.28 -20.33 -1.97
C THR A 131 11.45 -18.90 -1.45
N GLU A 132 12.69 -18.43 -1.35
CA GLU A 132 13.00 -17.04 -1.06
C GLU A 132 13.00 -16.24 -2.36
N VAL A 133 12.27 -15.14 -2.36
CA VAL A 133 12.20 -14.19 -3.47
C VAL A 133 12.59 -12.81 -2.96
N LEU A 134 13.58 -12.17 -3.58
CA LEU A 134 13.94 -10.78 -3.30
C LEU A 134 13.37 -9.86 -4.38
N VAL A 135 12.49 -8.96 -3.97
CA VAL A 135 12.00 -7.87 -4.81
C VAL A 135 12.65 -6.56 -4.39
N CYS A 136 13.34 -5.91 -5.32
CA CYS A 136 13.88 -4.56 -5.16
C CYS A 136 12.99 -3.60 -5.94
N SER A 137 12.46 -2.58 -5.28
CA SER A 137 11.53 -1.62 -5.86
C SER A 137 12.22 -0.27 -5.95
N ASP A 138 12.33 0.26 -7.16
CA ASP A 138 12.88 1.56 -7.48
C ASP A 138 11.75 2.61 -7.52
N TYR A 139 11.83 3.56 -6.60
CA TYR A 139 10.89 4.67 -6.42
C TYR A 139 11.41 5.97 -7.04
N MET A 140 12.52 5.94 -7.78
CA MET A 140 13.13 7.13 -8.40
C MET A 140 12.19 7.88 -9.34
N ASN A 141 11.18 7.20 -9.90
CA ASN A 141 10.16 7.76 -10.78
C ASN A 141 8.82 8.01 -10.06
N THR A 142 8.86 8.23 -8.74
CA THR A 142 7.70 8.58 -7.93
C THR A 142 7.89 9.85 -7.13
N ALA A 143 6.79 10.48 -6.73
CA ALA A 143 6.80 11.63 -5.84
C ALA A 143 5.47 11.81 -5.12
N ILE A 144 5.51 12.47 -3.98
CA ILE A 144 4.33 13.02 -3.32
C ILE A 144 4.02 14.41 -3.85
N SER A 145 2.74 14.74 -3.94
CA SER A 145 2.28 16.09 -4.25
C SER A 145 2.16 16.92 -2.98
N THR A 146 2.83 18.06 -2.93
CA THR A 146 2.60 19.08 -1.90
C THR A 146 1.90 20.28 -2.50
N LYS A 147 1.52 21.26 -1.66
CA LYS A 147 0.94 22.52 -2.14
C LYS A 147 1.87 23.30 -3.09
N TYR A 148 3.18 23.13 -2.96
CA TYR A 148 4.16 24.00 -3.63
C TYR A 148 5.08 23.25 -4.59
N ALA A 149 5.20 21.94 -4.44
CA ALA A 149 6.17 21.15 -5.18
C ALA A 149 5.80 19.66 -5.23
N TRP A 150 6.46 18.95 -6.13
CA TRP A 150 6.54 17.49 -6.14
C TRP A 150 7.80 17.07 -5.40
N ILE A 151 7.70 16.15 -4.46
CA ILE A 151 8.84 15.73 -3.65
C ILE A 151 8.98 14.22 -3.79
N ARG A 152 10.12 13.74 -4.31
CA ARG A 152 10.49 12.34 -4.18
C ARG A 152 10.99 12.12 -2.76
N ILE A 153 10.47 11.11 -2.04
CA ILE A 153 10.79 10.85 -0.62
C ILE A 153 11.48 9.50 -0.38
N HIS A 154 11.51 8.63 -1.39
CA HIS A 154 12.16 7.33 -1.35
C HIS A 154 12.89 7.06 -2.67
N THR A 155 14.02 6.39 -2.61
CA THR A 155 14.76 5.93 -3.81
C THR A 155 14.55 4.45 -4.04
N MET A 156 14.53 3.64 -2.97
CA MET A 156 14.43 2.19 -3.08
C MET A 156 13.75 1.56 -1.85
N ARG A 157 13.02 0.46 -2.08
CA ARG A 157 12.54 -0.47 -1.04
C ARG A 157 12.91 -1.90 -1.42
N TYR A 158 13.55 -2.63 -0.52
CA TYR A 158 13.76 -4.08 -0.69
C TYR A 158 12.71 -4.84 0.14
N THR A 159 12.05 -5.81 -0.49
CA THR A 159 11.02 -6.64 0.13
C THR A 159 11.35 -8.10 -0.13
N PRO A 160 12.01 -8.77 0.82
CA PRO A 160 12.23 -10.20 0.72
C PRO A 160 11.00 -10.96 1.20
N LEU A 161 10.60 -11.94 0.42
CA LEU A 161 9.44 -12.79 0.68
C LEU A 161 9.89 -14.25 0.73
N ARG A 162 9.25 -15.04 1.59
CA ARG A 162 9.28 -16.50 1.52
C ARG A 162 7.92 -16.98 1.09
N ILE A 163 7.93 -17.96 0.19
CA ILE A 163 6.74 -18.56 -0.39
C ILE A 163 6.82 -20.06 -0.18
N ARG A 164 5.73 -20.67 0.27
CA ARG A 164 5.58 -22.12 0.29
C ARG A 164 4.16 -22.52 -0.10
N LEU A 165 4.01 -23.76 -0.54
CA LEU A 165 2.70 -24.36 -0.73
C LEU A 165 2.06 -24.57 0.64
N SER A 166 0.82 -24.11 0.80
CA SER A 166 0.06 -24.37 2.02
C SER A 166 -0.30 -25.86 2.10
N THR A 167 -0.42 -26.35 3.33
CA THR A 167 -0.87 -27.72 3.61
C THR A 167 -2.39 -27.89 3.50
N ASP A 168 -3.14 -26.79 3.42
CA ASP A 168 -4.60 -26.77 3.56
C ASP A 168 -5.40 -27.04 2.27
N GLY A 169 -4.75 -27.36 1.14
CA GLY A 169 -5.45 -27.89 -0.03
C GLY A 169 -4.77 -27.63 -1.38
N PRO A 170 -5.27 -28.26 -2.46
CA PRO A 170 -4.77 -28.02 -3.80
C PRO A 170 -5.21 -26.63 -4.24
N ALA A 171 -4.24 -25.77 -4.52
CA ALA A 171 -4.54 -24.51 -5.14
C ALA A 171 -4.88 -24.67 -6.61
N THR A 172 -5.84 -23.90 -7.06
CA THR A 172 -6.15 -23.75 -8.47
C THR A 172 -5.60 -22.43 -8.98
N THR A 173 -4.72 -22.49 -9.98
CA THR A 173 -4.38 -21.31 -10.77
C THR A 173 -5.18 -21.39 -12.06
N PRO A 174 -6.19 -20.52 -12.26
CA PRO A 174 -6.88 -20.44 -13.53
C PRO A 174 -5.88 -20.26 -14.68
N ALA A 175 -6.20 -20.80 -15.85
CA ALA A 175 -5.42 -20.51 -17.05
C ALA A 175 -5.47 -18.99 -17.31
N LEU A 176 -4.32 -18.41 -17.64
CA LEU A 176 -4.25 -16.99 -17.99
C LEU A 176 -4.88 -16.77 -19.37
N ASP A 177 -5.90 -15.93 -19.42
CA ASP A 177 -6.43 -15.38 -20.66
C ASP A 177 -5.54 -14.19 -21.07
N TYR A 178 -4.67 -14.41 -22.05
CA TYR A 178 -3.76 -13.38 -22.56
C TYR A 178 -4.46 -12.37 -23.48
N GLU A 179 -5.65 -12.69 -24.00
CA GLU A 179 -6.42 -11.83 -24.90
C GLU A 179 -7.30 -10.84 -24.12
N HIS A 180 -7.84 -11.24 -22.98
CA HIS A 180 -8.78 -10.43 -22.17
C HIS A 180 -8.27 -10.12 -20.77
N ARG A 181 -6.95 -10.12 -20.57
CA ARG A 181 -6.33 -9.92 -19.27
C ARG A 181 -6.71 -8.53 -18.72
N LEU A 182 -7.35 -8.48 -17.56
CA LEU A 182 -7.46 -7.25 -16.78
C LEU A 182 -6.07 -6.87 -16.25
N PRO A 183 -5.78 -5.59 -15.93
CA PRO A 183 -4.46 -5.19 -15.42
C PRO A 183 -4.09 -5.83 -14.07
N TYR A 184 -5.03 -6.57 -13.47
CA TYR A 184 -4.88 -7.26 -12.20
C TYR A 184 -5.66 -8.59 -12.18
N PRO A 185 -5.23 -9.56 -11.36
CA PRO A 185 -5.98 -10.79 -11.15
C PRO A 185 -7.32 -10.51 -10.46
N THR A 186 -8.38 -11.15 -10.93
CA THR A 186 -9.73 -11.09 -10.33
C THR A 186 -10.05 -12.27 -9.40
N TRP A 187 -9.09 -13.18 -9.22
CA TRP A 187 -9.19 -14.33 -8.32
C TRP A 187 -8.17 -14.23 -7.19
N ASN A 188 -8.33 -15.08 -6.17
CA ASN A 188 -7.36 -15.18 -5.08
C ASN A 188 -6.09 -15.89 -5.54
N VAL A 189 -5.08 -15.13 -5.95
CA VAL A 189 -3.75 -15.66 -6.34
C VAL A 189 -2.96 -16.26 -5.18
N PHE A 190 -3.36 -15.95 -3.94
CA PHE A 190 -2.73 -16.45 -2.72
C PHE A 190 -3.28 -17.81 -2.29
N GLU A 191 -4.33 -18.31 -2.93
CA GLU A 191 -4.94 -19.58 -2.57
C GLU A 191 -3.91 -20.72 -2.59
N GLY A 192 -3.85 -21.45 -1.47
CA GLY A 192 -2.91 -22.54 -1.22
C GLY A 192 -1.43 -22.13 -1.27
N LEU A 193 -1.11 -20.86 -1.08
CA LEU A 193 0.23 -20.35 -0.81
C LEU A 193 0.28 -19.72 0.58
N GLU A 194 1.41 -19.89 1.23
CA GLU A 194 1.77 -19.09 2.40
C GLU A 194 2.89 -18.15 1.98
N ILE A 195 2.70 -16.87 2.28
CA ILE A 195 3.65 -15.80 1.97
C ILE A 195 3.96 -15.05 3.25
N GLU A 196 5.24 -14.90 3.55
CA GLU A 196 5.71 -14.11 4.68
C GLU A 196 6.87 -13.20 4.26
N ARG A 197 7.03 -12.07 4.96
CA ARG A 197 8.25 -11.27 4.83
C ARG A 197 9.40 -12.00 5.52
N ALA A 198 10.56 -12.04 4.86
CA ALA A 198 11.78 -12.53 5.47
C ALA A 198 12.53 -11.41 6.19
N ASP A 199 13.29 -11.73 7.23
CA ASP A 199 14.07 -10.74 8.01
C ASP A 199 15.30 -10.20 7.25
N GLY A 200 15.54 -10.67 6.03
CA GLY A 200 16.65 -10.23 5.18
C GLY A 200 18.03 -10.73 5.59
N ASP A 201 18.18 -11.32 6.78
CA ASP A 201 19.41 -11.96 7.24
C ASP A 201 19.53 -13.37 6.67
N ARG A 202 20.55 -13.55 5.83
CA ARG A 202 20.85 -14.83 5.16
C ARG A 202 22.05 -15.55 5.76
N GLY A 203 22.58 -15.09 6.90
CA GLY A 203 23.74 -15.69 7.59
C GLY A 203 24.97 -15.85 6.70
N SER A 204 26.00 -15.02 6.86
CA SER A 204 27.28 -15.04 6.08
C SER A 204 27.18 -14.83 4.55
N LYS A 205 25.98 -14.82 3.95
CA LYS A 205 25.76 -14.42 2.55
C LYS A 205 25.69 -12.90 2.41
N ARG A 206 25.85 -12.38 1.18
CA ARG A 206 25.66 -10.94 0.87
C ARG A 206 24.28 -10.49 1.40
N PRO A 207 24.19 -9.44 2.23
CA PRO A 207 22.92 -8.93 2.72
C PRO A 207 21.97 -8.58 1.57
N MET A 208 20.66 -8.81 1.74
CA MET A 208 19.69 -8.59 0.67
C MET A 208 19.59 -7.12 0.23
N TRP A 209 19.79 -6.17 1.15
CA TRP A 209 19.83 -4.75 0.79
C TRP A 209 21.01 -4.43 -0.14
N THR A 210 22.16 -5.06 0.04
CA THR A 210 23.33 -4.90 -0.82
C THR A 210 23.07 -5.47 -2.22
N ILE A 211 22.27 -6.54 -2.33
CA ILE A 211 21.83 -7.06 -3.63
C ILE A 211 21.04 -5.99 -4.38
N CYS A 212 20.10 -5.32 -3.73
CA CYS A 212 19.33 -4.27 -4.39
C CYS A 212 20.17 -3.04 -4.75
N ASP A 213 21.13 -2.66 -3.90
CA ASP A 213 22.00 -1.51 -4.13
C ASP A 213 22.95 -1.70 -5.32
N GLU A 214 23.52 -2.91 -5.46
CA GLU A 214 24.56 -3.21 -6.45
C GLU A 214 24.00 -3.76 -7.77
N ASP A 215 22.91 -4.53 -7.73
CA ASP A 215 22.44 -5.30 -8.89
C ASP A 215 21.16 -4.73 -9.52
N MET A 216 20.48 -3.76 -8.89
CA MET A 216 19.24 -3.20 -9.44
C MET A 216 19.53 -2.34 -10.70
N PRO A 217 19.00 -2.72 -11.87
CA PRO A 217 19.27 -2.00 -13.11
C PRO A 217 18.80 -0.54 -13.06
N GLY A 218 19.71 0.39 -13.37
CA GLY A 218 19.38 1.82 -13.46
C GLY A 218 19.26 2.55 -12.13
N TYR A 219 19.41 1.84 -11.00
CA TYR A 219 19.40 2.45 -9.68
C TYR A 219 20.64 3.32 -9.44
N ASN A 220 20.43 4.49 -8.84
CA ASN A 220 21.49 5.36 -8.40
C ASN A 220 21.54 5.41 -6.86
N PRO A 221 22.49 4.72 -6.20
CA PRO A 221 22.60 4.72 -4.74
C PRO A 221 23.03 6.09 -4.17
N GLU A 222 23.59 6.95 -5.01
CA GLU A 222 23.99 8.31 -4.64
C GLU A 222 22.87 9.34 -4.81
N ALA A 223 21.70 8.92 -5.33
CA ALA A 223 20.56 9.81 -5.47
C ALA A 223 20.11 10.33 -4.09
N PRO A 224 19.74 11.62 -3.98
CA PRO A 224 19.22 12.15 -2.73
C PRO A 224 17.90 11.44 -2.37
N GLN A 225 17.78 11.06 -1.10
CA GLN A 225 16.57 10.43 -0.54
C GLN A 225 15.33 11.32 -0.71
N GLU A 226 15.53 12.64 -0.55
CA GLU A 226 14.52 13.65 -0.77
C GLU A 226 14.95 14.61 -1.89
N GLU A 227 14.12 14.77 -2.92
CA GLU A 227 14.38 15.69 -4.04
C GLU A 227 13.12 16.41 -4.48
N GLU A 228 13.20 17.73 -4.64
CA GLU A 228 12.14 18.51 -5.27
C GLU A 228 12.18 18.32 -6.79
N LEU A 229 11.06 17.88 -7.37
CA LEU A 229 10.93 17.66 -8.80
C LEU A 229 10.26 18.87 -9.49
N PRO A 230 10.73 19.25 -10.69
CA PRO A 230 10.20 20.40 -11.41
C PRO A 230 8.79 20.17 -11.98
N ALA A 231 8.32 18.92 -12.03
CA ALA A 231 7.03 18.53 -12.56
C ALA A 231 6.55 17.22 -11.92
N ALA A 232 5.27 16.89 -12.14
CA ALA A 232 4.71 15.62 -11.73
C ALA A 232 5.45 14.45 -12.41
N PRO A 233 5.72 13.36 -11.68
CA PRO A 233 6.29 12.15 -12.27
C PRO A 233 5.31 11.53 -13.27
N VAL A 234 5.86 10.84 -14.26
CA VAL A 234 5.05 10.17 -15.28
C VAL A 234 4.47 8.88 -14.71
N VAL A 235 3.15 8.75 -14.77
CA VAL A 235 2.46 7.47 -14.59
C VAL A 235 2.45 6.80 -15.95
N GLU A 236 3.35 5.84 -16.14
CA GLU A 236 3.44 5.14 -17.39
C GLU A 236 2.28 4.14 -17.53
N PRO A 237 1.87 3.81 -18.77
CA PRO A 237 0.96 2.71 -18.99
C PRO A 237 1.51 1.44 -18.35
N PHE A 238 0.62 0.66 -17.73
CA PHE A 238 0.91 -0.64 -17.15
C PHE A 238 1.61 -1.55 -18.19
N TYR A 239 2.93 -1.80 -18.03
CA TYR A 239 3.75 -2.61 -18.95
C TYR A 239 5.16 -2.90 -18.37
N PRO A 240 5.72 -4.13 -18.36
CA PRO A 240 5.09 -5.44 -18.45
C PRO A 240 4.59 -5.92 -17.07
N GLY A 241 3.40 -6.51 -17.13
CA GLY A 241 2.64 -7.04 -16.01
C GLY A 241 1.16 -6.90 -16.33
N TRP A 242 0.53 -7.98 -16.82
CA TRP A 242 -0.85 -8.00 -17.37
C TRP A 242 -1.05 -6.99 -18.55
N PRO A 243 -1.27 -7.43 -19.80
CA PRO A 243 -1.48 -6.51 -20.92
C PRO A 243 -2.70 -5.62 -20.66
N THR A 244 -2.57 -4.33 -20.97
CA THR A 244 -3.72 -3.47 -21.22
C THR A 244 -4.28 -3.79 -22.61
N LEU A 245 -5.59 -4.03 -22.69
CA LEU A 245 -6.36 -3.65 -23.87
C LEU A 245 -6.18 -2.13 -24.02
N LEU A 246 -5.37 -1.71 -24.99
CA LEU A 246 -5.71 -0.52 -25.75
C LEU A 246 -6.93 -0.95 -26.56
N ASP A 247 -8.14 -0.67 -26.05
CA ASP A 247 -9.27 -0.52 -26.96
C ASP A 247 -8.96 0.72 -27.82
N GLU A 248 -8.24 0.46 -28.90
CA GLU A 248 -8.30 1.26 -30.09
C GLU A 248 -9.70 1.09 -30.69
N HIS A 249 -10.48 2.16 -30.56
CA HIS A 249 -11.40 2.72 -31.56
C HIS A 249 -12.91 2.38 -31.48
N PRO A 250 -13.77 3.33 -31.93
CA PRO A 250 -13.52 4.46 -32.84
C PRO A 250 -13.28 5.83 -32.19
#